data_AF-A0A959RSV6-F1
#
_entry.id   AF-A0A959RSV6-F1
#
_cell.length_a   1.000
_cell.length_b   1.000
_cell.length_c   1.000
_cell.angle_alpha   90.00
_cell.angle_beta   90.00
_cell.angle_gamma   90.00
#
_symmetry.space_group_name_H-M   'P 1'
#
loop_
_entity.id
_entity.type
_entity.pdbx_description
1 polymer ?
#
loop_
_entity_poly.entity_id
_entity_poly.type
_entity_poly.pdbx_seq_one_letter_code
_entity_poly.pdbx_strand_id
1 'polypeptide(L)'
;MDYITTNHGKIKIPAFMPDATYGSIRTASFKDVESAGTEAIVTTTLHIEQKIGSDFIKKYGGIHKFFGWDKPILTDSGGWQVFSLINAKKD
;
A
#
# COMPACT_ATOMS: atom_id res chain seq x y z
N MET A 1 -9.70 7.99 22.38
CA MET A 1 -8.82 7.40 21.35
C MET A 1 -9.56 7.52 20.05
N ASP A 2 -8.95 8.20 19.10
CA ASP A 2 -9.62 8.57 17.86
C ASP A 2 -9.37 7.49 16.81
N TYR A 3 -10.34 7.33 15.91
CA TYR A 3 -10.31 6.32 14.86
C TYR A 3 -10.69 6.92 13.52
N ILE A 4 -10.02 6.47 12.47
CA ILE A 4 -10.47 6.66 11.09
C ILE A 4 -11.26 5.42 10.71
N THR A 5 -12.51 5.59 10.28
CA THR A 5 -13.35 4.48 9.81
C THR A 5 -13.31 4.40 8.29
N THR A 6 -13.09 3.21 7.76
CA THR A 6 -13.07 2.93 6.32
C THR A 6 -13.97 1.73 6.02
N ASN A 7 -14.23 1.46 4.75
CA ASN A 7 -14.98 0.27 4.33
C ASN A 7 -14.30 -1.05 4.69
N HIS A 8 -12.99 -1.03 4.98
CA HIS A 8 -12.16 -2.20 5.26
C HIS A 8 -11.72 -2.28 6.74
N GLY A 9 -12.31 -1.47 7.62
CA GLY A 9 -12.02 -1.49 9.06
C GLY A 9 -11.69 -0.12 9.65
N LYS A 10 -11.31 -0.13 10.92
CA LYS A 10 -10.94 1.07 11.68
C LYS A 10 -9.43 1.14 11.85
N ILE A 11 -8.90 2.35 11.81
CA ILE A 11 -7.48 2.65 12.06
C ILE A 11 -7.43 3.53 13.30
N LYS A 12 -6.80 3.03 14.36
CA LYS A 12 -6.53 3.77 15.59
C LYS A 12 -5.42 4.78 15.35
N ILE A 13 -5.66 6.04 15.67
CA ILE A 13 -4.63 7.08 15.55
C ILE A 13 -4.03 7.47 16.91
N PRO A 14 -2.72 7.76 16.99
CA PRO A 14 -1.74 7.76 15.89
C PRO A 14 -1.43 6.34 15.37
N ALA A 15 -1.24 6.22 14.06
CA ALA A 15 -1.04 4.95 13.37
C ALA A 15 0.31 4.93 12.65
N PHE A 16 0.99 3.78 12.70
CA PHE A 16 2.09 3.44 11.80
C PHE A 16 1.57 2.54 10.69
N MET A 17 1.95 2.83 9.44
CA MET A 17 1.54 2.05 8.27
C MET A 17 2.81 1.60 7.52
N PRO A 18 3.15 0.30 7.52
CA PRO A 18 4.29 -0.20 6.76
C PRO A 18 4.03 -0.08 5.26
N ASP A 19 5.10 0.22 4.51
CA ASP A 19 5.06 0.31 3.06
C ASP A 19 5.09 -1.09 2.42
N ALA A 20 4.08 -1.37 1.61
CA ALA A 20 3.83 -2.61 0.90
C ALA A 20 4.15 -2.46 -0.60
N THR A 21 5.40 -2.12 -0.90
CA THR A 21 5.86 -1.91 -2.28
C THR A 21 5.64 -3.15 -3.15
N TYR A 22 5.05 -2.96 -4.33
CA TYR A 22 4.68 -4.05 -5.27
C TYR A 22 3.74 -5.12 -4.69
N GLY A 23 2.97 -4.81 -3.64
CA GLY A 23 2.12 -5.82 -3.00
C GLY A 23 2.87 -6.76 -2.09
N SER A 24 4.02 -6.34 -1.57
CA SER A 24 4.80 -7.09 -0.60
C SER A 24 5.44 -6.14 0.40
N ILE A 25 5.60 -6.60 1.65
CA ILE A 25 6.38 -5.88 2.65
C ILE A 25 7.77 -6.50 2.69
N ARG A 26 8.81 -5.67 2.64
CA ARG A 26 10.18 -6.17 2.62
C ARG A 26 10.44 -6.97 3.91
N THR A 27 10.92 -8.21 3.76
CA THR A 27 11.27 -9.15 4.86
C THR A 27 10.12 -9.62 5.76
N ALA A 28 8.86 -9.33 5.46
CA ALA A 28 7.72 -9.78 6.26
C ALA A 28 6.52 -10.16 5.39
N SER A 29 5.77 -11.19 5.79
CA SER A 29 4.47 -11.47 5.18
C SER A 29 3.40 -10.53 5.72
N PHE A 30 2.30 -10.35 4.99
CA PHE A 30 1.14 -9.62 5.49
C PHE A 30 0.59 -10.20 6.79
N LYS A 31 0.66 -11.53 6.96
CA LYS A 31 0.25 -12.20 8.19
C LYS A 31 1.14 -11.84 9.39
N ASP A 32 2.44 -11.69 9.19
CA ASP A 32 3.37 -11.26 10.24
C ASP A 32 3.07 -9.83 10.67
N VAL A 33 2.83 -8.95 9.69
CA VAL A 33 2.47 -7.55 9.92
C VAL A 33 1.11 -7.41 10.62
N GLU A 34 0.15 -8.25 10.25
CA GLU A 34 -1.14 -8.35 10.92
C GLU A 34 -0.98 -8.77 12.38
N SER A 35 -0.17 -9.80 12.62
CA SER A 35 0.11 -10.36 13.95
C SER A 35 0.87 -9.38 14.84
N ALA A 36 1.66 -8.48 14.24
CA ALA A 36 2.32 -7.37 14.93
C ALA A 36 1.35 -6.25 15.35
N GLY A 37 0.04 -6.39 15.07
CA GLY A 37 -0.98 -5.41 15.45
C GLY A 37 -1.17 -4.27 14.46
N THR A 38 -0.64 -4.40 13.25
CA THR A 38 -0.84 -3.40 12.20
C THR A 38 -2.27 -3.45 11.69
N GLU A 39 -2.90 -2.28 11.65
CA GLU A 39 -4.29 -2.11 11.22
C GLU A 39 -4.39 -1.68 9.76
N ALA A 40 -3.39 -0.99 9.21
CA ALA A 40 -3.40 -0.49 7.83
C ALA A 40 -1.99 -0.50 7.22
N ILE A 41 -1.92 -0.54 5.89
CA ILE A 41 -0.67 -0.47 5.13
C ILE A 41 -0.72 0.69 4.13
N VAL A 42 0.45 1.11 3.65
CA VAL A 42 0.57 2.06 2.54
C VAL A 42 1.19 1.37 1.33
N THR A 43 0.79 1.76 0.12
CA THR A 43 1.44 1.35 -1.13
C THR A 43 1.38 2.50 -2.13
N THR A 44 2.26 2.48 -3.13
CA THR A 44 2.22 3.44 -4.24
C THR A 44 1.54 2.87 -5.49
N THR A 45 0.72 3.68 -6.16
CA THR A 45 0.15 3.31 -7.45
C THR A 45 1.19 3.28 -8.57
N LEU A 46 2.29 4.03 -8.47
CA LEU A 46 3.31 4.09 -9.51
C LEU A 46 3.95 2.73 -9.76
N HIS A 47 4.36 2.06 -8.69
CA HIS A 47 5.02 0.76 -8.79
C HIS A 47 4.09 -0.36 -9.23
N ILE A 48 2.82 -0.28 -8.80
CA ILE A 48 1.76 -1.14 -9.28
C ILE A 48 1.60 -0.97 -10.78
N GLU A 49 1.45 0.27 -11.26
CA GLU A 49 1.21 0.53 -12.67
C GLU A 49 2.42 0.15 -13.54
N GLN A 50 3.64 0.45 -13.09
CA GLN A 50 4.87 0.16 -13.84
C GLN A 50 5.18 -1.33 -14.01
N LYS A 51 4.90 -2.17 -13.00
CA LYS A 51 5.30 -3.59 -13.02
C LYS A 51 4.15 -4.57 -13.21
N ILE A 52 2.96 -4.23 -12.75
CA ILE A 52 1.81 -5.15 -12.69
C ILE A 52 0.71 -4.67 -13.64
N GLY A 53 0.42 -3.37 -13.64
CA GLY A 53 -0.66 -2.75 -14.40
C GLY A 53 -2.00 -2.83 -13.66
N SER A 54 -2.70 -1.70 -13.57
CA SER A 54 -3.99 -1.60 -12.88
C SER A 54 -5.08 -2.48 -13.48
N ASP A 55 -5.06 -2.75 -14.80
CA ASP A 55 -6.01 -3.65 -15.46
C ASP A 55 -5.87 -5.10 -15.02
N PHE A 56 -4.64 -5.55 -14.74
CA PHE A 56 -4.41 -6.88 -14.18
C PHE A 56 -4.97 -6.96 -12.77
N ILE A 57 -4.72 -5.96 -11.92
CA ILE A 57 -5.28 -5.90 -10.56
C ILE A 57 -6.81 -5.93 -10.58
N LYS A 58 -7.44 -5.18 -11.49
CA LYS A 58 -8.91 -5.21 -11.66
C LYS A 58 -9.40 -6.61 -12.03
N LYS A 59 -8.76 -7.27 -13.00
CA LYS A 59 -9.09 -8.65 -13.42
C LYS A 59 -8.89 -9.68 -12.31
N TYR A 60 -7.90 -9.48 -11.44
CA TYR A 60 -7.64 -10.31 -10.27
C TYR A 60 -8.67 -10.11 -9.13
N GLY A 61 -9.57 -9.14 -9.26
CA GLY A 61 -10.62 -8.85 -8.29
C GLY A 61 -10.24 -7.76 -7.27
N GLY A 62 -9.31 -6.89 -7.62
CA GLY A 62 -8.94 -5.70 -6.85
C GLY A 62 -7.68 -5.86 -6.02
N ILE A 63 -7.22 -4.73 -5.46
CA ILE A 63 -5.93 -4.63 -4.77
C ILE A 63 -5.87 -5.47 -3.49
N HIS A 64 -6.96 -5.52 -2.72
CA HIS A 64 -7.05 -6.32 -1.49
C HIS A 64 -6.81 -7.81 -1.78
N LYS A 65 -7.49 -8.36 -2.80
CA LYS A 65 -7.30 -9.75 -3.23
C LYS A 65 -5.89 -10.00 -3.75
N PHE A 66 -5.36 -9.06 -4.53
CA PHE A 66 -4.02 -9.17 -5.08
C PHE A 66 -2.94 -9.20 -3.96
N PHE A 67 -3.11 -8.39 -2.92
CA PHE A 67 -2.17 -8.33 -1.78
C PHE A 67 -2.43 -9.48 -0.80
N GLY A 68 -3.64 -10.03 -0.74
CA GLY A 68 -4.07 -10.90 0.35
C GLY A 68 -4.20 -10.14 1.67
N TRP A 69 -4.62 -8.87 1.60
CA TRP A 69 -4.78 -7.97 2.75
C TRP A 69 -6.17 -7.34 2.74
N ASP A 70 -7.00 -7.73 3.71
CA ASP A 70 -8.41 -7.31 3.77
C ASP A 70 -8.66 -6.07 4.64
N LYS A 71 -7.63 -5.57 5.34
CA LYS A 71 -7.69 -4.34 6.14
C LYS A 71 -7.42 -3.08 5.28
N PRO A 72 -7.53 -1.86 5.82
CA PRO A 72 -7.34 -0.64 5.03
C PRO A 72 -5.98 -0.56 4.34
N ILE A 73 -6.01 -0.02 3.11
CA ILE A 73 -4.83 0.26 2.29
C ILE A 73 -4.89 1.74 1.92
N LEU A 74 -3.85 2.48 2.26
CA LEU A 74 -3.63 3.83 1.75
C LEU A 74 -2.81 3.73 0.46
N THR A 75 -3.31 4.32 -0.62
CA THR A 75 -2.57 4.39 -1.89
C THR A 75 -2.08 5.82 -2.12
N ASP A 76 -0.76 6.01 -2.23
CA ASP A 76 -0.23 7.27 -2.76
C ASP A 76 -0.42 7.33 -4.29
N SER A 77 -0.37 8.53 -4.87
CA SER A 77 -0.57 8.76 -6.30
C SER A 77 0.67 8.50 -7.16
N GLY A 78 1.84 8.25 -6.57
CA GLY A 78 3.10 8.15 -7.31
C GLY A 78 3.76 9.47 -7.69
N GLY A 79 3.10 10.62 -7.47
CA GLY A 79 3.56 11.93 -7.95
C GLY A 79 4.91 12.35 -7.36
N TRP A 80 5.13 12.03 -6.08
CA TRP A 80 6.42 12.28 -5.42
C TRP A 80 7.54 11.46 -6.05
N GLN A 81 7.32 10.16 -6.27
CA GLN A 81 8.32 9.29 -6.91
C GLN A 81 8.69 9.77 -8.32
N VAL A 82 7.70 10.20 -9.12
CA VAL A 82 7.96 10.78 -10.46
C VAL A 82 8.81 12.05 -10.36
N PHE A 83 8.46 12.96 -9.44
CA PHE A 83 9.20 14.19 -9.21
C PHE A 83 10.65 13.92 -8.77
N SER A 84 10.86 13.02 -7.81
CA SER A 84 12.20 12.66 -7.34
C SER A 84 13.06 12.02 -8.43
N LEU A 85 12.49 11.17 -9.29
CA LEU A 85 13.23 10.53 -10.39
C LEU A 85 13.65 11.53 -11.49
N ILE A 86 12.81 12.53 -11.80
CA ILE A 86 13.15 13.58 -12.77
C ILE A 86 14.33 14.42 -12.27
N ASN A 87 14.36 14.72 -10.97
CA ASN A 87 15.44 15.53 -10.38
C ASN A 87 16.71 14.73 -10.09
N ALA A 88 16.62 13.40 -9.90
CA ALA A 88 17.79 12.53 -9.70
C ALA A 88 18.61 12.29 -10.98
N LYS A 89 18.06 12.59 -12.16
CA LYS A 89 18.75 12.48 -13.46
C LYS A 89 19.44 13.76 -13.91
N LYS A 90 19.60 14.74 -13.02
CA LYS A 90 20.08 16.08 -13.35
C LYS A 90 21.59 16.31 -13.12
N ASP A 91 22.35 15.24 -12.92
CA ASP A 91 23.80 15.24 -12.82
C ASP A 91 24.45 14.63 -14.08
#